data_AF-A0A356KS08-F1
#
_entry.id   AF-A0A356KS08-F1
#
_cell.length_a   1.000
_cell.length_b   1.000
_cell.length_c   1.000
_cell.angle_alpha   90.00
_cell.angle_beta   90.00
_cell.angle_gamma   90.00
#
_symmetry.space_group_name_H-M   'P 1'
#
loop_
_entity.id
_entity.type
_entity.pdbx_description
1 polymer ?
#
loop_
_entity_poly.entity_id
_entity_poly.type
_entity_poly.pdbx_seq_one_letter_code
_entity_poly.pdbx_strand_id
1 'polypeptide(L)'
;MALTGLATLLLALGAPARADDWPEKLEHQNGYIYDFLPQERWGKLTADDARKRFYLVGRWQQVYGDSILLYKAKGIRRFLRLSPGPLKDQLTNNLASNGGQLAKRRSTVQIMGSVARLDDQVFLKIERVDKLPDDAERYREALTKLANDPDKIHALAEDCRARAVRYEDPELGAMVREITRRELDVRSQQLGADDHRARLELASRYRKEVGDSSGAINLYATVHEAEGAPKELVEFAAKQLRVLRAVRVRIDQVNWSWVTHEEFKRSEGYIQRQDQDGVVRWVRRELAELRDAIGEERKRQANQVDSPRSDPFKCAKDARSGKVRRGQTFAEVRRAVGFPQQVYHLWAPLNDKKNEQWTQWVMSSGTRIYFVNGWAISKRTSATPWPAN
;
A
#
# COMPACT_ATOMS: atom_id res chain seq x y z
N MET A 1 16.73 30.47 -25.91
CA MET A 1 17.48 29.85 -24.79
C MET A 1 16.69 30.07 -23.52
N ALA A 2 16.05 29.03 -23.01
CA ALA A 2 15.22 29.09 -21.81
C ALA A 2 16.08 28.86 -20.56
N LEU A 3 16.16 29.87 -19.70
CA LEU A 3 16.75 29.76 -18.36
C LEU A 3 15.61 29.47 -17.37
N THR A 4 15.49 28.20 -16.99
CA THR A 4 14.71 27.77 -15.83
C THR A 4 15.42 28.24 -14.55
N GLY A 5 14.92 29.33 -13.96
CA GLY A 5 15.39 29.83 -12.67
C GLY A 5 14.96 28.91 -11.52
N LEU A 6 15.89 28.09 -11.05
CA LEU A 6 15.79 27.33 -9.81
C LEU A 6 16.09 28.26 -8.64
N ALA A 7 15.07 28.61 -7.85
CA ALA A 7 15.25 29.27 -6.56
C ALA A 7 16.02 28.32 -5.63
N THR A 8 17.26 28.67 -5.33
CA THR A 8 18.13 27.89 -4.44
C THR A 8 17.82 28.31 -3.00
N LEU A 9 17.22 27.40 -2.22
CA LEU A 9 16.93 27.60 -0.80
C LEU A 9 18.21 27.25 0.00
N LEU A 10 18.84 28.24 0.62
CA LEU A 10 19.97 28.05 1.54
C LEU A 10 19.43 27.55 2.90
N LEU A 11 19.71 26.29 3.25
CA LEU A 11 19.37 25.69 4.54
C LEU A 11 20.48 26.00 5.56
N ALA A 12 20.16 26.82 6.56
CA ALA A 12 20.99 27.00 7.75
C ALA A 12 20.83 25.80 8.70
N LEU A 13 21.94 25.31 9.25
CA LEU A 13 21.99 24.20 10.20
C LEU A 13 21.48 24.63 11.58
N GLY A 14 20.18 24.48 11.84
CA GLY A 14 19.58 24.71 13.15
C GLY A 14 18.11 24.28 13.18
N ALA A 15 17.78 23.32 14.05
CA ALA A 15 16.48 22.61 14.16
C ALA A 15 16.05 21.86 12.87
N PRO A 16 15.35 20.71 12.97
CA PRO A 16 14.72 20.13 11.78
C PRO A 16 13.70 21.14 11.29
N ALA A 17 13.94 21.72 10.11
CA ALA A 17 13.01 22.63 9.46
C ALA A 17 11.62 21.99 9.49
N ARG A 18 10.62 22.68 10.04
CA ARG A 18 9.25 22.18 9.93
C ARG A 18 8.96 22.07 8.43
N ALA A 19 8.15 21.10 8.04
CA ALA A 19 7.70 21.06 6.65
C ALA A 19 7.13 22.44 6.23
N ASP A 20 6.63 23.26 7.16
CA ASP A 20 6.10 24.60 6.91
C ASP A 20 7.04 25.79 7.10
N ASP A 21 8.36 25.61 7.03
CA ASP A 21 9.26 26.76 7.00
C ASP A 21 9.18 27.47 5.63
N TRP A 22 8.06 28.15 5.42
CA TRP A 22 7.82 29.03 4.29
C TRP A 22 8.59 30.33 4.51
N PRO A 23 9.27 30.87 3.47
CA PRO A 23 10.10 32.05 3.63
C PRO A 23 9.25 33.26 4.03
N GLU A 24 9.68 34.08 4.99
CA GLU A 24 8.89 35.26 5.42
C GLU A 24 8.52 36.18 4.25
N LYS A 25 9.38 36.22 3.22
CA LYS A 25 9.19 36.96 1.98
C LYS A 25 9.39 36.06 0.77
N LEU A 26 8.53 36.22 -0.22
CA LEU A 26 8.64 35.57 -1.51
C LEU A 26 8.83 36.63 -2.59
N GLU A 27 9.98 36.63 -3.24
CA GLU A 27 10.22 37.44 -4.44
C GLU A 27 9.74 36.67 -5.67
N HIS A 28 8.81 37.26 -6.40
CA HIS A 28 8.26 36.69 -7.61
C HIS A 28 9.00 37.22 -8.85
N GLN A 29 9.00 36.47 -9.95
CA GLN A 29 9.76 36.77 -11.17
C GLN A 29 9.46 38.14 -11.83
N ASN A 30 8.34 38.77 -11.47
CA ASN A 30 7.97 40.11 -11.93
C ASN A 30 8.44 41.23 -10.97
N GLY A 31 9.32 40.92 -10.01
CA GLY A 31 9.89 41.88 -9.07
C GLY A 31 8.99 42.22 -7.88
N TYR A 32 7.82 41.61 -7.75
CA TYR A 32 6.98 41.81 -6.57
C TYR A 32 7.44 40.97 -5.40
N ILE A 33 7.44 41.58 -4.21
CA ILE A 33 7.69 40.92 -2.94
C ILE A 33 6.35 40.69 -2.25
N TYR A 34 6.11 39.46 -1.83
CA TYR A 34 4.93 39.05 -1.07
C TYR A 34 5.37 38.63 0.34
N ASP A 35 4.73 39.20 1.37
CA ASP A 35 4.95 38.78 2.74
C ASP A 35 4.14 37.51 3.04
N PHE A 36 4.67 36.59 3.86
CA PHE A 36 3.92 35.41 4.28
C PHE A 36 2.77 35.81 5.22
N LEU A 37 1.55 35.34 4.92
CA LEU A 37 0.38 35.54 5.75
C LEU A 37 0.03 34.25 6.49
N PRO A 38 0.40 34.13 7.78
CA PRO A 38 0.15 32.93 8.56
C PRO A 38 -1.35 32.76 8.85
N GLN A 39 -1.75 31.52 9.12
CA GLN A 39 -3.16 31.14 9.20
C GLN A 39 -3.93 31.87 10.30
N GLU A 40 -3.28 32.24 11.40
CA GLU A 40 -3.87 32.95 12.53
C GLU A 40 -4.27 34.40 12.17
N ARG A 41 -3.71 34.93 11.08
CA ARG A 41 -4.01 36.25 10.52
C ARG A 41 -5.00 36.21 9.36
N TRP A 42 -5.40 35.03 8.90
CA TRP A 42 -6.40 34.90 7.84
C TRP A 42 -7.72 35.52 8.28
N GLY A 43 -8.24 36.48 7.50
CA GLY A 43 -9.45 37.24 7.85
C GLY A 43 -9.25 38.36 8.88
N LYS A 44 -8.02 38.65 9.30
CA LYS A 44 -7.67 39.74 10.24
C LYS A 44 -6.83 40.85 9.58
N LEU A 45 -6.95 41.03 8.27
CA LEU A 45 -6.29 42.14 7.59
C LEU A 45 -6.99 43.45 7.96
N THR A 46 -6.19 44.50 8.11
CA THR A 46 -6.63 45.83 8.52
C THR A 46 -6.52 46.83 7.37
N ALA A 47 -7.07 48.03 7.54
CA ALA A 47 -6.88 49.11 6.57
C ALA A 47 -5.39 49.47 6.39
N ASP A 48 -4.56 49.30 7.43
CA ASP A 48 -3.11 49.55 7.39
C ASP A 48 -2.34 48.51 6.55
N ASP A 49 -3.00 47.40 6.21
CA ASP A 49 -2.47 46.40 5.29
C ASP A 49 -2.80 46.74 3.83
N ALA A 50 -3.58 47.80 3.56
CA ALA A 50 -3.88 48.25 2.21
C ALA A 50 -2.57 48.51 1.43
N ARG A 51 -2.54 48.07 0.16
CA ARG A 51 -1.37 48.10 -0.74
C ARG A 51 -0.24 47.12 -0.42
N LYS A 52 -0.31 46.37 0.68
CA LYS A 52 0.61 45.24 0.91
C LYS A 52 0.25 44.07 0.01
N ARG A 53 1.25 43.23 -0.25
CA ARG A 53 1.13 41.99 -1.01
C ARG A 53 1.43 40.83 -0.07
N PHE A 54 0.55 39.84 -0.08
CA PHE A 54 0.71 38.66 0.75
C PHE A 54 0.67 37.41 -0.09
N TYR A 55 1.39 36.40 0.38
CA TYR A 55 1.17 35.03 -0.06
C TYR A 55 0.80 34.16 1.14
N LEU A 56 0.04 33.09 0.87
CA LEU A 56 -0.32 32.10 1.87
C LEU A 56 -0.32 30.71 1.24
N VAL A 57 -0.23 29.69 2.06
CA VAL A 57 -0.24 28.29 1.63
C VAL A 57 -1.40 27.55 2.30
N GLY A 58 -2.11 26.72 1.54
CA GLY A 58 -3.17 25.88 2.08
C GLY A 58 -3.59 24.77 1.13
N ARG A 59 -4.58 23.96 1.56
CA ARG A 59 -5.12 22.88 0.74
C ARG A 59 -6.29 23.33 -0.10
N TRP A 60 -6.24 23.07 -1.40
CA TRP A 60 -7.28 23.39 -2.35
C TRP A 60 -8.61 22.72 -1.97
N GLN A 61 -9.73 23.45 -2.01
CA GLN A 61 -11.07 22.86 -1.91
C GLN A 61 -11.88 23.10 -3.18
N GLN A 62 -12.17 24.36 -3.51
CA GLN A 62 -12.88 24.78 -4.72
C GLN A 62 -12.99 26.31 -4.79
N VAL A 63 -13.41 26.83 -5.94
CA VAL A 63 -13.99 28.17 -6.06
C VAL A 63 -15.47 28.13 -5.64
N TYR A 64 -15.92 29.15 -4.91
CA TYR A 64 -17.32 29.38 -4.58
C TYR A 64 -17.69 30.83 -4.87
N GLY A 65 -18.43 31.06 -5.97
CA GLY A 65 -18.78 32.39 -6.43
C GLY A 65 -17.55 33.19 -6.88
N ASP A 66 -17.22 34.24 -6.14
CA ASP A 66 -16.03 35.06 -6.31
C ASP A 66 -14.89 34.67 -5.36
N SER A 67 -15.06 33.62 -4.55
CA SER A 67 -14.16 33.35 -3.43
C SER A 67 -13.44 32.01 -3.54
N ILE A 68 -12.20 31.94 -3.04
CA ILE A 68 -11.46 30.68 -2.91
C ILE A 68 -11.75 30.03 -1.57
N LEU A 69 -12.13 28.75 -1.60
CA LEU A 69 -12.22 27.92 -0.42
C LEU A 69 -10.96 27.06 -0.28
N LEU A 70 -10.40 27.08 0.92
CA LEU A 70 -9.33 26.18 1.34
C LEU A 70 -9.90 25.14 2.32
N TYR A 71 -9.43 23.90 2.24
CA TYR A 71 -9.90 22.79 3.06
C TYR A 71 -9.45 22.96 4.52
N LYS A 72 -10.36 22.69 5.47
CA LYS A 72 -10.17 22.84 6.93
C LYS A 72 -9.70 24.25 7.36
N ALA A 73 -10.05 25.24 6.56
CA ALA A 73 -9.59 26.61 6.70
C ALA A 73 -10.78 27.49 7.15
N LYS A 74 -10.92 27.66 8.47
CA LYS A 74 -12.05 28.39 9.07
C LYS A 74 -11.93 29.91 8.82
N GLY A 75 -13.05 30.60 8.60
CA GLY A 75 -13.10 32.07 8.52
C GLY A 75 -12.67 32.71 7.19
N ILE A 76 -12.24 31.92 6.20
CA ILE A 76 -11.62 32.46 4.96
C ILE A 76 -12.63 32.77 3.85
N ARG A 77 -13.88 32.30 3.96
CA ARG A 77 -14.81 32.32 2.82
C ARG A 77 -15.02 33.69 2.17
N ARG A 78 -14.87 34.78 2.92
CA ARG A 78 -15.01 36.15 2.41
C ARG A 78 -13.66 36.87 2.26
N PHE A 79 -12.56 36.21 2.62
CA PHE A 79 -11.22 36.79 2.71
C PHE A 79 -10.44 36.69 1.39
N LEU A 80 -10.59 35.60 0.64
CA LEU A 80 -9.87 35.39 -0.62
C LEU A 80 -10.82 35.63 -1.79
N ARG A 81 -10.68 36.76 -2.48
CA ARG A 81 -11.56 37.12 -3.60
C ARG A 81 -10.84 37.11 -4.94
N LEU A 82 -11.48 36.49 -5.91
CA LEU A 82 -11.11 36.45 -7.31
C LEU A 82 -11.75 37.61 -8.06
N SER A 83 -10.96 38.26 -8.92
CA SER A 83 -11.52 39.16 -9.92
C SER A 83 -12.09 38.36 -11.09
N PRO A 84 -13.10 38.89 -11.82
CA PRO A 84 -13.49 38.32 -13.11
C PRO A 84 -12.29 38.24 -14.05
N GLY A 85 -12.18 37.15 -14.81
CA GLY A 85 -11.13 36.96 -15.80
C GLY A 85 -10.54 35.53 -15.83
N PRO A 86 -9.46 35.32 -16.60
CA PRO A 86 -8.94 33.99 -16.92
C PRO A 86 -8.58 33.13 -15.70
N LEU A 87 -8.05 33.75 -14.64
CA LEU A 87 -7.69 33.04 -13.41
C LEU A 87 -8.92 32.41 -12.74
N LYS A 88 -10.05 33.11 -12.73
CA LYS A 88 -11.29 32.60 -12.15
C LYS A 88 -11.78 31.37 -12.93
N ASP A 89 -11.71 31.43 -14.26
CA ASP A 89 -12.13 30.32 -15.12
C ASP A 89 -11.21 29.11 -14.96
N GLN A 90 -9.89 29.32 -14.90
CA GLN A 90 -8.91 28.28 -14.60
C GLN A 90 -9.21 27.59 -13.27
N LEU A 91 -9.35 28.37 -12.19
CA LEU A 91 -9.57 27.82 -10.85
C LEU A 91 -10.93 27.14 -10.70
N THR A 92 -11.97 27.63 -11.39
CA THR A 92 -13.29 26.98 -11.43
C THR A 92 -13.19 25.60 -12.08
N ASN A 93 -12.31 25.45 -13.08
CA ASN A 93 -11.96 24.18 -13.71
C ASN A 93 -10.88 23.38 -12.94
N ASN A 94 -10.53 23.79 -11.72
CA ASN A 94 -9.50 23.19 -10.88
C ASN A 94 -8.11 23.15 -11.54
N LEU A 95 -7.74 24.23 -12.22
CA LEU A 95 -6.40 24.43 -12.79
C LEU A 95 -5.72 25.60 -12.06
N ALA A 96 -4.48 25.37 -11.62
CA ALA A 96 -3.62 26.41 -11.08
C ALA A 96 -3.13 27.38 -12.19
N SER A 97 -2.60 28.53 -11.79
CA SER A 97 -2.00 29.53 -12.69
C SER A 97 -0.85 28.97 -13.52
N ASN A 98 -0.12 27.99 -12.99
CA ASN A 98 0.94 27.27 -13.70
C ASN A 98 0.44 26.09 -14.56
N GLY A 99 -0.88 25.94 -14.73
CA GLY A 99 -1.50 24.84 -15.50
C GLY A 99 -1.61 23.51 -14.75
N GLY A 100 -1.14 23.42 -13.51
CA GLY A 100 -1.22 22.20 -12.71
C GLY A 100 -2.66 21.85 -12.31
N GLN A 101 -3.04 20.58 -12.45
CA GLN A 101 -4.35 20.10 -12.00
C GLN A 101 -4.44 20.10 -10.47
N LEU A 102 -5.50 20.74 -9.95
CA LEU A 102 -5.80 20.85 -8.53
C LEU A 102 -6.78 19.75 -8.11
N ALA A 103 -6.32 18.84 -7.26
CA ALA A 103 -7.16 17.83 -6.65
C ALA A 103 -7.78 18.37 -5.36
N LYS A 104 -9.12 18.34 -5.27
CA LYS A 104 -9.85 18.81 -4.09
C LYS A 104 -9.37 18.08 -2.84
N ARG A 105 -9.13 18.82 -1.75
CA ARG A 105 -8.64 18.36 -0.43
C ARG A 105 -7.23 17.78 -0.41
N ARG A 106 -6.57 17.65 -1.57
CA ARG A 106 -5.25 17.01 -1.70
C ARG A 106 -4.19 18.03 -2.09
N SER A 107 -4.44 18.83 -3.12
CA SER A 107 -3.42 19.71 -3.65
C SER A 107 -3.08 20.85 -2.70
N THR A 108 -1.77 20.99 -2.44
CA THR A 108 -1.22 22.14 -1.74
C THR A 108 -1.05 23.28 -2.73
N VAL A 109 -1.58 24.46 -2.37
CA VAL A 109 -1.54 25.64 -3.24
C VAL A 109 -0.89 26.82 -2.54
N GLN A 110 -0.11 27.58 -3.30
CA GLN A 110 0.39 28.89 -2.91
C GLN A 110 -0.49 29.96 -3.55
N ILE A 111 -1.13 30.77 -2.73
CA ILE A 111 -2.03 31.83 -3.16
C ILE A 111 -1.34 33.16 -2.93
N MET A 112 -1.22 33.97 -3.98
CA MET A 112 -0.60 35.29 -3.94
C MET A 112 -1.64 36.35 -4.29
N GLY A 113 -1.62 37.47 -3.57
CA GLY A 113 -2.56 38.56 -3.83
C GLY A 113 -2.16 39.87 -3.20
N SER A 114 -2.90 40.92 -3.56
CA SER A 114 -2.80 42.26 -2.98
C SER A 114 -3.98 42.53 -2.06
N VAL A 115 -3.75 43.29 -1.00
CA VAL A 115 -4.84 43.69 -0.10
C VAL A 115 -5.68 44.77 -0.76
N ALA A 116 -6.99 44.54 -0.82
CA ALA A 116 -7.97 45.47 -1.35
C ALA A 116 -9.07 45.73 -0.31
N ARG A 117 -9.73 46.89 -0.47
CA ARG A 117 -10.89 47.28 0.32
C ARG A 117 -12.07 47.48 -0.64
N LEU A 118 -13.21 46.89 -0.29
CA LEU A 118 -14.50 47.17 -0.92
C LEU A 118 -15.48 47.43 0.21
N ASP A 119 -16.09 48.61 0.21
CA ASP A 119 -16.91 49.12 1.30
C ASP A 119 -16.14 49.05 2.65
N ASP A 120 -16.71 48.40 3.65
CA ASP A 120 -16.08 48.19 4.97
C ASP A 120 -15.36 46.86 5.10
N GLN A 121 -15.13 46.15 3.99
CA GLN A 121 -14.48 44.85 4.00
C GLN A 121 -13.07 44.91 3.40
N VAL A 122 -12.08 44.50 4.19
CA VAL A 122 -10.71 44.25 3.74
C VAL A 122 -10.57 42.78 3.34
N PHE A 123 -10.02 42.53 2.16
CA PHE A 123 -9.82 41.18 1.62
C PHE A 123 -8.54 41.08 0.81
N LEU A 124 -8.08 39.86 0.57
CA LEU A 124 -6.97 39.57 -0.32
C LEU A 124 -7.52 39.34 -1.74
N LYS A 125 -7.22 40.26 -2.64
CA LYS A 125 -7.51 40.13 -4.07
C LYS A 125 -6.49 39.16 -4.66
N ILE A 126 -6.96 37.99 -5.07
CA ILE A 126 -6.11 36.93 -5.58
C ILE A 126 -5.63 37.27 -6.99
N GLU A 127 -4.30 37.26 -7.15
CA GLU A 127 -3.61 37.55 -8.41
C GLU A 127 -3.07 36.28 -9.05
N ARG A 128 -2.70 35.29 -8.22
CA ARG A 128 -2.06 34.05 -8.68
C ARG A 128 -2.29 32.91 -7.70
N VAL A 129 -2.43 31.69 -8.21
CA VAL A 129 -2.54 30.46 -7.42
C VAL A 129 -1.67 29.39 -8.07
N ASP A 130 -0.52 29.09 -7.48
CA ASP A 130 0.36 28.04 -7.97
C ASP A 130 0.10 26.72 -7.23
N LYS A 131 0.16 25.61 -7.97
CA LYS A 131 0.22 24.28 -7.36
C LYS A 131 1.64 24.05 -6.85
N LEU A 132 1.76 23.70 -5.57
CA LEU A 132 2.99 23.22 -4.95
C LEU A 132 3.01 21.67 -4.95
N PRO A 133 4.16 21.03 -4.67
CA PRO A 133 4.21 19.60 -4.41
C PRO A 133 3.22 19.23 -3.30
N ASP A 134 2.53 18.10 -3.48
CA ASP A 134 1.55 17.64 -2.51
C ASP A 134 2.27 17.24 -1.20
N ASP A 135 1.58 17.31 -0.06
CA ASP A 135 2.23 17.10 1.25
C ASP A 135 2.97 15.75 1.34
N ALA A 136 2.40 14.67 0.78
CA ALA A 136 3.04 13.36 0.77
C ALA A 136 4.37 13.35 -0.01
N GLU A 137 4.44 14.08 -1.12
CA GLU A 137 5.68 14.22 -1.91
C GLU A 137 6.72 15.02 -1.12
N ARG A 138 6.30 16.09 -0.45
CA ARG A 138 7.18 16.93 0.39
C ARG A 138 7.78 16.12 1.54
N TYR A 139 6.97 15.32 2.23
CA TYR A 139 7.46 14.44 3.30
C TYR A 139 8.40 13.35 2.79
N ARG A 140 8.13 12.80 1.61
CA ARG A 140 9.02 11.82 0.97
C ARG A 140 10.38 12.44 0.64
N GLU A 141 10.39 13.64 0.07
CA GLU A 141 11.62 14.36 -0.23
C GLU A 141 12.37 14.80 1.05
N ALA A 142 11.65 15.22 2.09
CA ALA A 142 12.26 15.51 3.38
C ALA A 142 12.90 14.24 3.98
N LEU A 143 12.21 13.10 3.91
CA LEU A 143 12.72 11.82 4.40
C LEU A 143 14.00 11.38 3.67
N THR A 144 14.10 11.58 2.35
CA THR A 144 15.29 11.20 1.58
C THR A 144 16.49 12.12 1.86
N LYS A 145 16.25 13.37 2.26
CA LYS A 145 17.30 14.34 2.63
C LYS A 145 17.77 14.21 4.07
N LEU A 146 16.97 13.60 4.94
CA LEU A 146 17.37 13.37 6.32
C LEU A 146 18.47 12.30 6.39
N ALA A 147 19.52 12.58 7.17
CA ALA A 147 20.46 11.55 7.59
C ALA A 147 19.75 10.46 8.42
N ASN A 148 20.43 9.35 8.69
CA ASN A 148 19.93 8.28 9.56
C ASN A 148 19.96 8.68 11.06
N ASP A 149 19.38 9.83 11.36
CA ASP A 149 19.19 10.39 12.70
C ASP A 149 17.75 10.06 13.14
N PRO A 150 17.55 9.08 14.04
CA PRO A 150 16.22 8.59 14.37
C PRO A 150 15.34 9.64 15.05
N ASP A 151 15.91 10.61 15.76
CA ASP A 151 15.14 11.63 16.46
C ASP A 151 14.57 12.67 15.48
N LYS A 152 15.34 13.03 14.45
CA LYS A 152 14.85 13.89 13.36
C LYS A 152 13.80 13.18 12.50
N ILE A 153 13.99 11.90 12.22
CA ILE A 153 12.99 11.10 11.47
C ILE A 153 11.70 10.98 12.31
N HIS A 154 11.82 10.78 13.63
CA HIS A 154 10.66 10.77 14.53
C HIS A 154 9.91 12.11 14.52
N ALA A 155 10.63 13.24 14.61
CA ALA A 155 10.01 14.56 14.52
C ALA A 155 9.26 14.78 13.19
N LEU A 156 9.83 14.29 12.06
CA LEU A 156 9.16 14.31 10.76
C LEU A 156 7.89 13.45 10.75
N ALA A 157 7.91 12.28 11.40
CA ALA A 157 6.73 11.41 11.52
C ALA A 157 5.60 12.06 12.32
N GLU A 158 5.93 12.72 13.45
CA GLU A 158 4.94 13.43 14.27
C GLU A 158 4.30 14.61 13.52
N ASP A 159 5.11 15.39 12.79
CA ASP A 159 4.60 16.48 11.96
C ASP A 159 3.68 15.96 10.84
N CYS A 160 4.11 14.91 10.14
CA CYS A 160 3.30 14.23 9.13
C CYS A 160 1.99 13.68 9.71
N ARG A 161 2.04 13.12 10.92
CA ARG A 161 0.86 12.58 11.62
C ARG A 161 -0.12 13.67 12.00
N ALA A 162 0.36 14.79 12.54
CA ALA A 162 -0.48 15.94 12.86
C ALA A 162 -1.23 16.42 11.61
N ARG A 163 -0.56 16.46 10.45
CA ARG A 163 -1.20 16.80 9.17
C ARG A 163 -2.18 15.76 8.67
N ALA A 164 -1.82 14.48 8.74
CA ALA A 164 -2.70 13.38 8.34
C ALA A 164 -4.04 13.44 9.11
N VAL A 165 -3.96 13.68 10.43
CA VAL A 165 -5.14 13.86 11.29
C VAL A 165 -5.91 15.13 10.92
N ARG A 166 -5.22 16.27 10.76
CA ARG A 166 -5.85 17.55 10.44
C ARG A 166 -6.66 17.51 9.14
N TYR A 167 -6.12 16.85 8.12
CA TYR A 167 -6.69 16.81 6.78
C TYR A 167 -7.42 15.50 6.45
N GLU A 168 -7.48 14.55 7.37
CA GLU A 168 -8.11 13.23 7.17
C GLU A 168 -7.57 12.56 5.89
N ASP A 169 -6.25 12.68 5.66
CA ASP A 169 -5.60 12.28 4.41
C ASP A 169 -4.99 10.88 4.54
N PRO A 170 -5.54 9.86 3.84
CA PRO A 170 -5.04 8.50 3.93
C PRO A 170 -3.64 8.33 3.31
N GLU A 171 -3.24 9.17 2.35
CA GLU A 171 -1.90 9.10 1.76
C GLU A 171 -0.86 9.61 2.74
N LEU A 172 -1.16 10.67 3.48
CA LEU A 172 -0.32 11.08 4.61
C LEU A 172 -0.29 10.02 5.70
N GLY A 173 -1.41 9.35 6.00
CA GLY A 173 -1.43 8.22 6.92
C GLY A 173 -0.50 7.06 6.49
N ALA A 174 -0.40 6.79 5.18
CA ALA A 174 0.56 5.84 4.65
C ALA A 174 2.01 6.35 4.76
N MET A 175 2.25 7.63 4.48
CA MET A 175 3.57 8.27 4.61
C MET A 175 4.06 8.27 6.06
N VAL A 176 3.19 8.50 7.05
CA VAL A 176 3.52 8.37 8.48
C VAL A 176 4.07 6.98 8.78
N ARG A 177 3.41 5.92 8.31
CA ARG A 177 3.87 4.54 8.53
C ARG A 177 5.23 4.28 7.88
N GLU A 178 5.47 4.85 6.70
CA GLU A 178 6.77 4.74 6.00
C GLU A 178 7.89 5.45 6.77
N ILE A 179 7.67 6.70 7.20
CA ILE A 179 8.64 7.47 8.00
C ILE A 179 8.90 6.76 9.34
N THR A 180 7.84 6.33 10.04
CA THR A 180 7.98 5.61 11.32
C THR A 180 8.69 4.28 11.12
N ARG A 181 8.43 3.52 10.05
CA ARG A 181 9.22 2.31 9.75
C ARG A 181 10.70 2.65 9.62
N ARG A 182 11.03 3.68 8.84
CA ARG A 182 12.43 4.10 8.65
C ARG A 182 13.10 4.51 9.96
N GLU A 183 12.39 5.24 10.83
CA GLU A 183 12.85 5.59 12.17
C GLU A 183 13.17 4.34 13.01
N LEU A 184 12.24 3.38 13.05
CA LEU A 184 12.41 2.15 13.81
C LEU A 184 13.54 1.27 13.25
N ASP A 185 13.72 1.23 11.92
CA ASP A 185 14.82 0.50 11.27
C ASP A 185 16.18 1.08 11.71
N VAL A 186 16.30 2.41 11.73
CA VAL A 186 17.52 3.09 12.18
C VAL A 186 17.77 2.82 13.67
N ARG A 187 16.75 2.93 14.53
CA ARG A 187 16.90 2.60 15.96
C ARG A 187 17.30 1.15 16.19
N SER A 188 16.71 0.23 15.43
CA SER A 188 17.01 -1.20 15.51
C SER A 188 18.48 -1.50 15.18
N GLN A 189 19.04 -0.81 14.17
CA GLN A 189 20.46 -0.93 13.80
C GLN A 189 21.41 -0.36 14.85
N GLN A 190 20.95 0.56 15.69
CA GLN A 190 21.74 1.20 16.75
C GLN A 190 21.69 0.44 18.08
N LEU A 191 20.81 -0.57 18.21
CA LEU A 191 20.74 -1.39 19.42
C LEU A 191 21.96 -2.30 19.55
N GLY A 192 22.54 -2.32 20.75
CA GLY A 192 23.51 -3.33 21.15
C GLY A 192 22.90 -4.74 21.21
N ALA A 193 23.77 -5.74 21.37
CA ALA A 193 23.38 -7.13 21.54
C ALA A 193 22.55 -7.34 22.83
N ASP A 194 22.93 -6.65 23.91
CA ASP A 194 22.35 -6.82 25.25
C ASP A 194 21.18 -5.86 25.55
N ASP A 195 20.79 -5.01 24.58
CA ASP A 195 19.69 -4.05 24.72
C ASP A 195 18.31 -4.71 24.59
N HIS A 196 18.09 -5.81 25.30
CA HIS A 196 16.89 -6.64 25.18
C HIS A 196 15.60 -5.85 25.45
N ARG A 197 15.60 -4.98 26.46
CA ARG A 197 14.41 -4.18 26.82
C ARG A 197 14.04 -3.20 25.71
N ALA A 198 15.01 -2.44 25.21
CA ALA A 198 14.80 -1.51 24.11
C ALA A 198 14.35 -2.25 22.83
N ARG A 199 14.88 -3.45 22.60
CA ARG A 199 14.46 -4.32 21.48
C ARG A 199 12.99 -4.73 21.57
N LEU A 200 12.50 -5.09 22.76
CA LEU A 200 11.08 -5.39 23.01
C LEU A 200 10.18 -4.16 22.82
N GLU A 201 10.65 -2.99 23.25
CA GLU A 201 9.94 -1.72 23.05
C GLU A 201 9.80 -1.38 21.57
N LEU A 202 10.90 -1.47 20.80
CA LEU A 202 10.86 -1.31 19.33
C LEU A 202 9.93 -2.32 18.67
N ALA A 203 9.96 -3.59 19.08
CA ALA A 203 9.07 -4.63 18.55
C ALA A 203 7.58 -4.27 18.76
N SER A 204 7.25 -3.68 19.92
CA SER A 204 5.91 -3.17 20.19
C SER A 204 5.52 -2.05 19.24
N ARG A 205 6.44 -1.11 18.97
CA ARG A 205 6.22 0.03 18.07
C ARG A 205 6.05 -0.40 16.62
N TYR A 206 6.87 -1.33 16.10
CA TYR A 206 6.67 -1.92 14.76
C TYR A 206 5.25 -2.46 14.59
N ARG A 207 4.78 -3.23 15.57
CA ARG A 207 3.44 -3.81 15.55
C ARG A 207 2.34 -2.74 15.62
N LYS A 208 2.44 -1.79 16.56
CA LYS A 208 1.35 -0.84 16.86
C LYS A 208 1.29 0.34 15.92
N GLU A 209 2.44 0.92 15.57
CA GLU A 209 2.53 2.17 14.81
C GLU A 209 2.63 1.91 13.30
N VAL A 210 3.34 0.86 12.89
CA VAL A 210 3.56 0.53 11.47
C VAL A 210 2.62 -0.58 10.99
N GLY A 211 2.19 -1.48 11.89
CA GLY A 211 1.48 -2.71 11.51
C GLY A 211 2.40 -3.81 10.99
N ASP A 212 3.71 -3.69 11.22
CA ASP A 212 4.71 -4.62 10.70
C ASP A 212 4.89 -5.81 11.63
N SER A 213 4.14 -6.87 11.37
CA SER A 213 4.19 -8.07 12.19
C SER A 213 5.51 -8.84 12.01
N SER A 214 6.07 -8.89 10.80
CA SER A 214 7.32 -9.61 10.53
C SER A 214 8.51 -8.91 11.21
N GLY A 215 8.60 -7.57 11.11
CA GLY A 215 9.62 -6.80 11.82
C GLY A 215 9.52 -6.94 13.35
N ALA A 216 8.31 -6.90 13.91
CA ALA A 216 8.09 -7.13 15.33
C ALA A 216 8.49 -8.56 15.77
N ILE A 217 8.12 -9.59 14.99
CA ILE A 217 8.48 -10.99 15.26
C ILE A 217 10.00 -11.15 15.31
N ASN A 218 10.73 -10.58 14.36
CA ASN A 218 12.19 -10.68 14.32
C ASN A 218 12.85 -10.13 15.60
N LEU A 219 12.36 -8.99 16.10
CA LEU A 219 12.87 -8.38 17.33
C LEU A 219 12.49 -9.18 18.59
N TYR A 220 11.25 -9.69 18.68
CA TYR A 220 10.87 -10.59 19.78
C TYR A 220 11.65 -11.90 19.76
N ALA A 221 11.84 -12.49 18.58
CA ALA A 221 12.63 -13.71 18.39
C ALA A 221 14.07 -13.53 18.84
N THR A 222 14.69 -12.40 18.47
CA THR A 222 16.06 -12.07 18.90
C THR A 222 16.19 -12.10 20.42
N VAL A 223 15.26 -11.50 21.16
CA VAL A 223 15.28 -11.53 22.63
C VAL A 223 14.96 -12.91 23.20
N HIS A 224 14.02 -13.64 22.58
CA HIS A 224 13.64 -14.98 23.01
C HIS A 224 14.78 -16.00 22.90
N GLU A 225 15.64 -15.84 21.88
CA GLU A 225 16.75 -16.76 21.59
C GLU A 225 18.11 -16.26 22.13
N ALA A 226 18.17 -15.04 22.68
CA ALA A 226 19.41 -14.46 23.18
C ALA A 226 19.91 -15.19 24.44
N GLU A 227 21.16 -15.66 24.38
CA GLU A 227 21.86 -16.19 25.54
C GLU A 227 22.15 -15.05 26.54
N GLY A 228 21.91 -15.28 27.83
CA GLY A 228 22.11 -14.27 28.88
C GLY A 228 20.97 -13.27 29.07
N ALA A 229 19.93 -13.29 28.22
CA ALA A 229 18.78 -12.41 28.40
C ALA A 229 18.02 -12.70 29.72
N PRO A 230 17.58 -11.67 30.47
CA PRO A 230 16.78 -11.87 31.68
C PRO A 230 15.54 -12.71 31.42
N LYS A 231 15.30 -13.73 32.25
CA LYS A 231 14.22 -14.72 32.09
C LYS A 231 12.84 -14.08 31.86
N GLU A 232 12.53 -13.02 32.59
CA GLU A 232 11.26 -12.28 32.47
C GLU A 232 11.06 -11.67 31.07
N LEU A 233 12.13 -11.16 30.46
CA LEU A 233 12.09 -10.58 29.11
C LEU A 233 11.94 -11.68 28.04
N VAL A 234 12.62 -12.82 28.23
CA VAL A 234 12.49 -14.00 27.37
C VAL A 234 11.06 -14.54 27.40
N GLU A 235 10.46 -14.68 28.58
CA GLU A 235 9.08 -15.13 28.75
C GLU A 235 8.08 -14.15 28.12
N PHE A 236 8.32 -12.85 28.30
CA PHE A 236 7.52 -11.82 27.65
C PHE A 236 7.59 -11.92 26.12
N ALA A 237 8.79 -12.06 25.56
CA ALA A 237 9.02 -12.22 24.13
C ALA A 237 8.30 -13.46 23.58
N ALA A 238 8.43 -14.61 24.25
CA ALA A 238 7.74 -15.85 23.90
C ALA A 238 6.21 -15.69 23.89
N LYS A 239 5.66 -14.97 24.87
CA LYS A 239 4.23 -14.65 24.93
C LYS A 239 3.81 -13.79 23.74
N GLN A 240 4.59 -12.77 23.37
CA GLN A 240 4.27 -11.92 22.22
C GLN A 240 4.37 -12.66 20.88
N LEU A 241 5.37 -13.53 20.70
CA LEU A 241 5.48 -14.41 19.53
C LEU A 241 4.22 -15.29 19.37
N ARG A 242 3.71 -15.85 20.48
CA ARG A 242 2.46 -16.63 20.47
C ARG A 242 1.25 -15.77 20.09
N VAL A 243 1.14 -14.55 20.63
CA VAL A 243 0.06 -13.61 20.30
C VAL A 243 0.09 -13.25 18.80
N LEU A 244 1.27 -13.08 18.23
CA LEU A 244 1.48 -12.81 16.80
C LEU A 244 1.33 -14.06 15.92
N ARG A 245 1.08 -15.24 16.52
CA ARG A 245 1.06 -16.53 15.84
C ARG A 245 2.34 -16.75 15.02
N ALA A 246 3.48 -16.32 15.55
CA ALA A 246 4.77 -16.56 14.92
C ALA A 246 5.05 -18.07 14.89
N VAL A 247 5.59 -18.54 13.77
CA VAL A 247 5.95 -19.94 13.57
C VAL A 247 7.46 -20.01 13.35
N ARG A 248 8.12 -20.89 14.09
CA ARG A 248 9.54 -21.18 13.90
C ARG A 248 9.68 -22.20 12.79
N VAL A 249 10.29 -21.79 11.68
CA VAL A 249 10.48 -22.61 10.48
C VAL A 249 11.97 -22.77 10.21
N ARG A 250 12.33 -23.92 9.64
CA ARG A 250 13.70 -24.18 9.19
C ARG A 250 13.83 -23.65 7.77
N ILE A 251 14.73 -22.68 7.55
CA ILE A 251 14.95 -22.07 6.23
C ILE A 251 15.95 -22.90 5.43
N ASP A 252 16.99 -23.42 6.08
CA ASP A 252 18.00 -24.28 5.45
C ASP A 252 18.49 -25.37 6.42
N GLN A 253 19.53 -26.12 6.04
CA GLN A 253 20.04 -27.22 6.86
C GLN A 253 20.55 -26.78 8.24
N VAL A 254 20.80 -25.49 8.49
CA VAL A 254 21.40 -25.02 9.74
C VAL A 254 20.54 -23.93 10.41
N ASN A 255 19.82 -23.13 9.63
CA ASN A 255 19.18 -21.91 10.08
C ASN A 255 17.68 -22.08 10.33
N TRP A 256 17.27 -21.67 11.54
CA TRP A 256 15.88 -21.47 11.91
C TRP A 256 15.53 -19.99 11.83
N SER A 257 14.30 -19.68 11.44
CA SER A 257 13.77 -18.33 11.47
C SER A 257 12.34 -18.33 11.98
N TRP A 258 11.96 -17.23 12.62
CA TRP A 258 10.59 -16.96 12.96
C TRP A 258 9.92 -16.23 11.80
N VAL A 259 8.75 -16.69 11.39
CA VAL A 259 7.94 -16.08 10.34
C VAL A 259 6.51 -15.89 10.83
N THR A 260 5.74 -15.05 10.17
CA THR A 260 4.30 -14.95 10.43
C THR A 260 3.62 -16.28 10.05
N HIS A 261 2.52 -16.62 10.72
CA HIS A 261 1.70 -17.79 10.33
C HIS A 261 1.24 -17.71 8.86
N GLU A 262 1.02 -16.49 8.35
CA GLU A 262 0.65 -16.26 6.95
C GLU A 262 1.78 -16.62 5.98
N GLU A 263 3.01 -16.18 6.25
CA GLU A 263 4.20 -16.56 5.47
C GLU A 263 4.43 -18.06 5.52
N PHE A 264 4.34 -18.67 6.70
CA PHE A 264 4.43 -20.13 6.84
C PHE A 264 3.37 -20.87 6.02
N LYS A 265 2.11 -20.43 6.07
CA LYS A 265 1.05 -21.05 5.27
C LYS A 265 1.31 -20.90 3.78
N ARG A 266 1.81 -19.75 3.32
CA ARG A 266 2.18 -19.54 1.92
C ARG A 266 3.36 -20.40 1.48
N SER A 267 4.41 -20.54 2.31
CA SER A 267 5.54 -21.41 2.00
C SER A 267 5.12 -22.88 1.92
N GLU A 268 4.13 -23.28 2.73
CA GLU A 268 3.45 -24.57 2.65
C GLU A 268 2.44 -24.67 1.49
N GLY A 269 2.37 -23.72 0.57
CA GLY A 269 1.45 -23.79 -0.58
C GLY A 269 -0.03 -23.67 -0.23
N TYR A 270 -0.38 -23.14 0.95
CA TYR A 270 -1.76 -22.75 1.24
C TYR A 270 -2.08 -21.39 0.62
N ILE A 271 -3.34 -21.24 0.24
CA ILE A 271 -3.92 -19.97 -0.20
C ILE A 271 -5.12 -19.62 0.69
N GLN A 272 -5.42 -18.33 0.79
CA GLN A 272 -6.65 -17.86 1.42
C GLN A 272 -7.81 -17.97 0.44
N ARG A 273 -8.92 -18.57 0.88
CA ARG A 273 -10.21 -18.56 0.18
C ARG A 273 -11.27 -18.02 1.12
N GLN A 274 -12.11 -17.14 0.60
CA GLN A 274 -13.32 -16.73 1.27
C GLN A 274 -14.40 -17.78 0.97
N ASP A 275 -15.04 -18.30 2.02
CA ASP A 275 -16.21 -19.18 1.86
C ASP A 275 -17.48 -18.38 1.53
N GLN A 276 -18.60 -19.08 1.33
CA GLN A 276 -19.88 -18.46 0.97
C GLN A 276 -20.40 -17.50 2.05
N ASP A 277 -19.99 -17.70 3.30
CA ASP A 277 -20.38 -16.88 4.46
C ASP A 277 -19.42 -15.69 4.69
N GLY A 278 -18.45 -15.51 3.79
CA GLY A 278 -17.48 -14.42 3.89
C GLY A 278 -16.28 -14.70 4.80
N VAL A 279 -16.16 -15.91 5.37
CA VAL A 279 -15.06 -16.28 6.28
C VAL A 279 -13.84 -16.70 5.47
N VAL A 280 -12.68 -16.11 5.80
CA VAL A 280 -11.41 -16.44 5.16
C VAL A 280 -10.80 -17.69 5.79
N ARG A 281 -10.57 -18.73 4.99
CA ARG A 281 -9.93 -19.99 5.40
C ARG A 281 -8.67 -20.25 4.60
N TRP A 282 -7.68 -20.84 5.27
CA TRP A 282 -6.48 -21.36 4.63
C TRP A 282 -6.77 -22.74 4.05
N VAL A 283 -6.60 -22.89 2.73
CA VAL A 283 -6.78 -24.16 2.02
C VAL A 283 -5.53 -24.46 1.22
N ARG A 284 -5.12 -25.73 1.18
CA ARG A 284 -4.05 -26.22 0.29
C ARG A 284 -4.44 -25.85 -1.15
N ARG A 285 -3.54 -25.22 -1.89
CA ARG A 285 -3.79 -24.72 -3.25
C ARG A 285 -4.33 -25.82 -4.16
N GLU A 286 -3.79 -27.02 -4.02
CA GLU A 286 -4.19 -28.27 -4.67
C GLU A 286 -5.70 -28.49 -4.54
N LEU A 287 -6.19 -28.49 -3.30
CA LEU A 287 -7.58 -28.79 -2.99
C LEU A 287 -8.50 -27.68 -3.48
N ALA A 288 -8.05 -26.42 -3.42
CA ALA A 288 -8.81 -25.30 -3.94
C ALA A 288 -8.99 -25.39 -5.46
N GLU A 289 -7.90 -25.66 -6.19
CA GLU A 289 -7.93 -25.79 -7.64
C GLU A 289 -8.70 -27.02 -8.10
N LEU A 290 -8.58 -28.15 -7.39
CA LEU A 290 -9.38 -29.34 -7.65
C LEU A 290 -10.87 -29.07 -7.45
N ARG A 291 -11.25 -28.35 -6.39
CA ARG A 291 -12.65 -27.94 -6.14
C ARG A 291 -13.17 -26.99 -7.21
N ASP A 292 -12.35 -26.06 -7.69
CA ASP A 292 -12.73 -25.20 -8.82
C ASP A 292 -12.97 -26.03 -10.09
N ALA A 293 -12.07 -26.97 -10.40
CA ALA A 293 -12.21 -27.87 -11.54
C ALA A 293 -13.47 -28.74 -11.44
N ILE A 294 -13.82 -29.21 -10.24
CA ILE A 294 -15.10 -29.88 -9.94
C ILE A 294 -16.27 -28.96 -10.27
N GLY A 295 -16.25 -27.73 -9.76
CA GLY A 295 -17.32 -26.75 -9.99
C GLY A 295 -17.50 -26.41 -11.47
N GLU A 296 -16.40 -26.20 -12.20
CA GLU A 296 -16.40 -25.93 -13.65
C GLU A 296 -16.99 -27.10 -14.44
N GLU A 297 -16.57 -28.32 -14.14
CA GLU A 297 -17.05 -29.50 -14.86
C GLU A 297 -18.51 -29.81 -14.52
N ARG A 298 -18.95 -29.65 -13.26
CA ARG A 298 -20.37 -29.76 -12.89
C ARG A 298 -21.24 -28.75 -13.62
N LYS A 299 -20.78 -27.50 -13.77
CA LYS A 299 -21.47 -26.48 -14.57
C LYS A 299 -21.56 -26.90 -16.04
N ARG A 300 -20.51 -27.50 -16.61
CA ARG A 300 -20.53 -28.03 -17.99
C ARG A 300 -21.51 -29.19 -18.17
N GLN A 301 -21.55 -30.12 -17.21
CA GLN A 301 -22.49 -31.24 -17.21
C GLN A 301 -23.94 -30.76 -17.10
N ALA A 302 -24.21 -29.77 -16.25
CA ALA A 302 -25.54 -29.15 -16.15
C ALA A 302 -26.01 -28.52 -17.47
N ASN A 303 -25.07 -27.99 -18.25
CA ASN A 303 -25.33 -27.43 -19.58
C ASN A 303 -25.35 -28.49 -20.71
N GLN A 304 -25.45 -29.78 -20.38
CA GLN A 304 -25.53 -30.91 -21.32
C GLN A 304 -24.38 -30.98 -22.34
N VAL A 305 -23.17 -30.53 -21.97
CA VAL A 305 -21.98 -30.71 -22.82
C VAL A 305 -21.60 -32.20 -22.81
N ASP A 306 -21.43 -32.79 -24.00
CA ASP A 306 -21.11 -34.21 -24.29
C ASP A 306 -20.33 -34.96 -23.20
N SER A 307 -20.63 -36.26 -23.10
CA SER A 307 -19.88 -37.25 -22.32
C SER A 307 -18.37 -37.00 -22.43
N PRO A 308 -17.61 -37.06 -21.31
CA PRO A 308 -16.19 -36.72 -21.32
C PRO A 308 -15.39 -37.46 -22.42
N ARG A 309 -15.76 -38.70 -22.79
CA ARG A 309 -15.18 -39.44 -23.94
C ARG A 309 -16.23 -39.67 -25.02
N SER A 310 -16.31 -38.74 -25.95
CA SER A 310 -17.13 -38.88 -27.15
C SER A 310 -16.45 -39.72 -28.26
N ASP A 311 -15.11 -39.83 -28.29
CA ASP A 311 -14.37 -40.54 -29.34
C ASP A 311 -13.09 -41.23 -28.80
N PRO A 312 -13.14 -42.55 -28.53
CA PRO A 312 -11.99 -43.30 -28.04
C PRO A 312 -10.80 -43.35 -29.00
N PHE A 313 -11.03 -43.45 -30.32
CA PHE A 313 -9.96 -43.57 -31.31
C PHE A 313 -9.14 -42.28 -31.39
N LYS A 314 -9.83 -41.13 -31.38
CA LYS A 314 -9.16 -39.82 -31.37
C LYS A 314 -8.43 -39.58 -30.05
N CYS A 315 -8.98 -40.02 -28.91
CA CYS A 315 -8.27 -39.96 -27.62
C CYS A 315 -6.94 -40.74 -27.65
N ALA A 316 -6.94 -41.96 -28.19
CA ALA A 316 -5.75 -42.78 -28.32
C ALA A 316 -4.74 -42.20 -29.33
N LYS A 317 -5.21 -41.63 -30.45
CA LYS A 317 -4.35 -40.94 -31.43
C LYS A 317 -3.67 -39.71 -30.82
N ASP A 318 -4.44 -38.87 -30.13
CA ASP A 318 -3.92 -37.67 -29.49
C ASP A 318 -2.89 -38.02 -28.40
N ALA A 319 -3.15 -39.07 -27.62
CA ALA A 319 -2.22 -39.57 -26.62
C ALA A 319 -0.88 -40.02 -27.23
N ARG A 320 -0.91 -40.74 -28.36
CA ARG A 320 0.31 -41.14 -29.09
C ARG A 320 1.10 -39.94 -29.61
N SER A 321 0.43 -38.83 -29.90
CA SER A 321 1.06 -37.57 -30.35
C SER A 321 1.52 -36.65 -29.20
N GLY A 322 1.46 -37.12 -27.94
CA GLY A 322 1.86 -36.32 -26.77
C GLY A 322 0.82 -35.27 -26.33
N LYS A 323 -0.42 -35.36 -26.84
CA LYS A 323 -1.48 -34.38 -26.54
C LYS A 323 -2.45 -34.93 -25.51
N VAL A 324 -2.69 -34.11 -24.48
CA VAL A 324 -3.67 -34.38 -23.42
C VAL A 324 -4.99 -33.68 -23.76
N ARG A 325 -6.10 -34.41 -23.65
CA ARG A 325 -7.46 -33.90 -23.93
C ARG A 325 -8.52 -34.53 -23.02
N ARG A 326 -9.70 -33.90 -22.98
CA ARG A 326 -10.89 -34.42 -22.31
C ARG A 326 -11.27 -35.80 -22.88
N GLY A 327 -11.59 -36.73 -21.99
CA GLY A 327 -12.01 -38.11 -22.28
C GLY A 327 -10.92 -39.17 -22.23
N GLN A 328 -9.65 -38.78 -22.14
CA GLN A 328 -8.54 -39.73 -22.05
C GLN A 328 -8.51 -40.42 -20.69
N THR A 329 -8.25 -41.72 -20.71
CA THR A 329 -7.98 -42.54 -19.51
C THR A 329 -6.62 -42.19 -18.90
N PHE A 330 -6.39 -42.61 -17.64
CA PHE A 330 -5.07 -42.50 -17.01
C PHE A 330 -3.92 -43.08 -17.87
N ALA A 331 -4.14 -44.23 -18.51
CA ALA A 331 -3.12 -44.87 -19.34
C ALA A 331 -2.79 -44.06 -20.60
N GLU A 332 -3.80 -43.47 -21.25
CA GLU A 332 -3.63 -42.60 -22.41
C GLU A 332 -2.91 -41.30 -22.03
N VAL A 333 -3.30 -40.66 -20.92
CA VAL A 333 -2.59 -39.47 -20.43
C VAL A 333 -1.14 -39.80 -20.07
N ARG A 334 -0.90 -40.93 -19.39
CA ARG A 334 0.45 -41.39 -19.05
C ARG A 334 1.32 -41.60 -20.29
N ARG A 335 0.73 -42.14 -21.36
CA ARG A 335 1.43 -42.28 -22.65
C ARG A 335 1.76 -40.92 -23.28
N ALA A 336 0.89 -39.93 -23.10
CA ALA A 336 1.06 -38.60 -23.69
C ALA A 336 2.14 -37.76 -23.00
N VAL A 337 2.19 -37.79 -21.66
CA VAL A 337 3.01 -36.84 -20.88
C VAL A 337 3.87 -37.49 -19.79
N GLY A 338 3.89 -38.82 -19.70
CA GLY A 338 4.66 -39.55 -18.69
C GLY A 338 3.93 -39.74 -17.36
N PHE A 339 4.67 -40.08 -16.32
CA PHE A 339 4.12 -40.30 -14.98
C PHE A 339 3.97 -38.99 -14.20
N PRO A 340 2.93 -38.86 -13.36
CA PRO A 340 2.81 -37.72 -12.46
C PRO A 340 3.90 -37.78 -11.38
N GLN A 341 4.36 -36.60 -10.95
CA GLN A 341 5.22 -36.47 -9.78
C GLN A 341 4.40 -36.60 -8.48
N GLN A 342 3.16 -36.09 -8.49
CA GLN A 342 2.24 -36.15 -7.36
C GLN A 342 0.82 -36.45 -7.83
N VAL A 343 0.07 -37.18 -7.01
CA VAL A 343 -1.31 -37.57 -7.27
C VAL A 343 -2.16 -37.24 -6.05
N TYR A 344 -3.25 -36.51 -6.26
CA TYR A 344 -4.21 -36.15 -5.23
C TYR A 344 -5.57 -36.74 -5.55
N HIS A 345 -6.22 -37.33 -4.55
CA HIS A 345 -7.57 -37.88 -4.68
C HIS A 345 -8.55 -37.14 -3.78
N LEU A 346 -9.75 -36.91 -4.28
CA LEU A 346 -10.86 -36.35 -3.54
C LEU A 346 -12.14 -37.11 -3.88
N TRP A 347 -12.84 -37.59 -2.87
CA TRP A 347 -14.18 -38.14 -3.03
C TRP A 347 -15.18 -37.01 -2.83
N ALA A 348 -15.95 -36.69 -3.88
CA ALA A 348 -16.97 -35.65 -3.84
C ALA A 348 -18.36 -36.26 -4.03
N PRO A 349 -19.38 -35.84 -3.27
CA PRO A 349 -20.74 -36.35 -3.44
C PRO A 349 -21.30 -35.90 -4.78
N LEU A 350 -21.74 -36.86 -5.60
CA LEU A 350 -22.44 -36.61 -6.86
C LEU A 350 -23.95 -36.43 -6.61
N ASN A 351 -24.50 -37.28 -5.75
CA ASN A 351 -25.87 -37.19 -5.22
C ASN A 351 -25.91 -37.88 -3.85
N ASP A 352 -27.08 -37.89 -3.21
CA ASP A 352 -27.27 -38.43 -1.84
C ASP A 352 -26.87 -39.90 -1.66
N LYS A 353 -26.59 -40.63 -2.76
CA LYS A 353 -26.29 -42.07 -2.74
C LYS A 353 -24.98 -42.45 -3.42
N LYS A 354 -24.27 -41.51 -4.06
CA LYS A 354 -23.05 -41.80 -4.84
C LYS A 354 -21.99 -40.73 -4.68
N ASN A 355 -20.75 -41.17 -4.50
CA ASN A 355 -19.56 -40.33 -4.57
C ASN A 355 -18.83 -40.57 -5.89
N GLU A 356 -18.23 -39.52 -6.43
CA GLU A 356 -17.31 -39.60 -7.55
C GLU A 356 -15.88 -39.43 -7.06
N GLN A 357 -14.96 -40.16 -7.68
CA GLN A 357 -13.54 -40.00 -7.42
C GLN A 357 -12.97 -38.96 -8.36
N TRP A 358 -12.49 -37.88 -7.78
CA TRP A 358 -11.74 -36.84 -8.46
C TRP A 358 -10.26 -37.04 -8.22
N THR A 359 -9.48 -36.91 -9.28
CA THR A 359 -8.02 -37.08 -9.21
C THR A 359 -7.32 -35.91 -9.87
N GLN A 360 -6.30 -35.37 -9.23
CA GLN A 360 -5.39 -34.39 -9.82
C GLN A 360 -4.01 -35.02 -9.96
N TRP A 361 -3.46 -34.96 -11.16
CA TRP A 361 -2.08 -35.29 -11.45
C TRP A 361 -1.28 -34.00 -11.59
N VAL A 362 -0.16 -33.92 -10.87
CA VAL A 362 0.84 -32.85 -11.01
C VAL A 362 2.06 -33.43 -11.71
N MET A 363 2.37 -32.90 -12.89
CA MET A 363 3.52 -33.31 -13.69
C MET A 363 4.77 -32.53 -13.27
N SER A 364 5.97 -33.04 -13.60
CA SER A 364 7.25 -32.37 -13.33
C SER A 364 7.36 -30.97 -13.96
N SER A 365 6.63 -30.73 -15.06
CA SER A 365 6.53 -29.41 -15.69
C SER A 365 5.63 -28.42 -14.94
N GLY A 366 5.04 -28.81 -13.81
CA GLY A 366 3.99 -28.06 -13.11
C GLY A 366 2.62 -28.10 -13.81
N THR A 367 2.51 -28.81 -14.94
CA THR A 367 1.23 -29.05 -15.62
C THR A 367 0.32 -29.87 -14.72
N ARG A 368 -0.95 -29.48 -14.65
CA ARG A 368 -1.98 -30.13 -13.85
C ARG A 368 -3.04 -30.76 -14.74
N ILE A 369 -3.37 -32.00 -14.48
CA ILE A 369 -4.38 -32.76 -15.23
C ILE A 369 -5.41 -33.28 -14.23
N TYR A 370 -6.67 -32.98 -14.48
CA TYR A 370 -7.78 -33.33 -13.60
C TYR A 370 -8.59 -34.45 -14.22
N PHE A 371 -9.05 -35.37 -13.38
CA PHE A 371 -9.82 -36.54 -13.77
C PHE A 371 -11.06 -36.67 -12.90
N VAL A 372 -12.13 -37.19 -13.50
CA VAL A 372 -13.31 -37.72 -12.80
C VAL A 372 -13.51 -39.17 -13.21
N ASN A 373 -13.64 -40.07 -12.24
CA ASN A 373 -13.84 -41.51 -12.45
C ASN A 373 -12.82 -42.14 -13.45
N GLY A 374 -11.59 -41.62 -13.46
CA GLY A 374 -10.48 -42.09 -14.30
C GLY A 374 -10.36 -41.45 -15.69
N TRP A 375 -11.16 -40.43 -15.99
CA TRP A 375 -11.24 -39.79 -17.30
C TRP A 375 -10.80 -38.34 -17.18
N ALA A 376 -9.84 -37.92 -18.00
CA ALA A 376 -9.33 -36.56 -18.02
C ALA A 376 -10.45 -35.60 -18.41
N ILE A 377 -10.60 -34.50 -17.67
CA ILE A 377 -11.64 -33.49 -17.89
C ILE A 377 -11.06 -32.14 -18.27
N SER A 378 -9.90 -31.81 -17.71
CA SER A 378 -9.24 -30.53 -17.96
C SER A 378 -7.73 -30.65 -17.74
N LYS A 379 -7.01 -29.76 -18.40
CA LYS A 379 -5.56 -29.57 -18.28
C LYS A 379 -5.33 -28.09 -18.00
N ARG A 380 -4.51 -27.77 -17.00
CA ARG A 380 -4.01 -26.42 -16.74
C ARG A 380 -2.49 -26.44 -16.82
N THR A 381 -1.93 -25.68 -17.75
CA THR A 381 -0.49 -25.39 -17.81
C THR A 381 -0.19 -24.26 -16.83
N SER A 382 0.69 -24.52 -15.87
CA SER A 382 1.05 -23.50 -14.89
C SER A 382 2.02 -22.48 -15.48
N ALA A 383 1.89 -21.21 -15.10
CA ALA A 383 2.93 -20.19 -15.27
C ALA A 383 3.93 -20.17 -14.09
N THR A 384 3.61 -20.85 -12.98
CA THR A 384 4.43 -20.87 -11.75
C THR A 384 4.82 -22.30 -11.39
N PRO A 385 6.11 -22.62 -11.18
CA PRO A 385 6.53 -23.94 -10.75
C PRO A 385 5.87 -24.33 -9.42
N TRP A 386 5.63 -25.62 -9.25
CA TRP A 386 5.09 -26.22 -8.04
C TRP A 386 6.16 -26.21 -6.93
N PRO A 387 5.82 -26.03 -5.65
CA PRO A 387 6.79 -26.26 -4.59
C PRO A 387 7.24 -27.73 -4.64
N ALA A 388 8.51 -27.95 -4.96
CA ALA A 388 9.15 -29.22 -4.73
C ALA A 388 9.45 -29.28 -3.23
N ASN A 389 8.68 -30.11 -2.51
CA ASN A 389 9.01 -30.43 -1.11
C ASN A 389 10.33 -31.18 -1.03
#